data_AF-A0A941QPG2-F1
#
_entry.id   AF-A0A941QPG2-F1
#
_cell.length_a   1.000
_cell.length_b   1.000
_cell.length_c   1.000
_cell.angle_alpha   90.00
_cell.angle_beta   90.00
_cell.angle_gamma   90.00
#
_symmetry.space_group_name_H-M   'P 1'
#
loop_
_entity.id
_entity.type
_entity.pdbx_description
1 polymer ?
#
loop_
_entity_poly.entity_id
_entity_poly.type
_entity_poly.pdbx_seq_one_letter_code
_entity_poly.pdbx_strand_id
1 'polypeptide(L)'
;MKKLLVAAPYLILAGCMSPTSPVQEYASENSISLRYSAYDSVPTLTGEARDMAIEHCARYGKFANYQGGNAANALTAEEIHRFSCESRKTDDSAVIAGQSQRPGYILIE
;
A
#
# COMPACT_ATOMS: atom_id res chain seq x y z
N MET A 1 5.89 48.15 -33.14
CA MET A 1 6.47 47.23 -32.13
C MET A 1 5.33 46.63 -31.31
N LYS A 2 4.85 45.42 -31.65
CA LYS A 2 3.77 44.74 -30.92
C LYS A 2 4.42 43.76 -29.94
N LYS A 3 4.31 44.05 -28.65
CA LYS A 3 4.85 43.21 -27.57
C LYS A 3 3.99 41.94 -27.47
N LEU A 4 4.61 40.77 -27.64
CA LEU A 4 4.01 39.48 -27.34
C LEU A 4 3.75 39.39 -25.83
N LEU A 5 2.49 39.25 -25.44
CA LEU A 5 2.11 38.69 -24.15
C LEU A 5 2.05 37.17 -24.32
N VAL A 6 3.15 36.49 -24.03
CA VAL A 6 3.17 35.03 -23.90
C VAL A 6 2.55 34.71 -22.54
N ALA A 7 1.28 34.33 -22.55
CA ALA A 7 0.63 33.73 -21.40
C ALA A 7 1.27 32.35 -21.17
N ALA A 8 2.14 32.25 -20.16
CA ALA A 8 2.67 30.97 -19.72
C ALA A 8 1.55 30.18 -19.03
N PRO A 9 1.14 29.01 -19.54
CA PRO A 9 0.24 28.14 -18.79
C PRO A 9 1.01 27.63 -17.57
N TYR A 10 0.46 27.91 -16.39
CA TYR A 10 0.86 27.26 -15.15
C TYR A 10 0.72 25.75 -15.33
N LEU A 11 1.84 25.09 -15.57
CA LEU A 11 1.97 23.65 -15.43
C LEU A 11 1.75 23.33 -13.95
N ILE A 12 0.51 23.03 -13.59
CA ILE A 12 0.21 22.31 -12.36
C ILE A 12 0.86 20.94 -12.55
N LEU A 13 2.07 20.76 -12.03
CA LEU A 13 2.64 19.44 -11.82
C LEU A 13 1.69 18.74 -10.84
N ALA A 14 0.75 17.97 -11.37
CA ALA A 14 0.13 16.89 -10.64
C ALA A 14 1.28 15.94 -10.28
N GLY A 15 1.89 16.14 -9.11
CA GLY A 15 2.86 15.22 -8.58
C GLY A 15 2.16 13.88 -8.45
N CYS A 16 2.55 12.92 -9.28
CA CYS A 16 2.11 11.54 -9.13
C CYS A 16 2.47 11.12 -7.70
N MET A 17 1.47 10.91 -6.86
CA MET A 17 1.65 10.42 -5.49
C MET A 17 2.05 8.95 -5.57
N SER A 18 3.34 8.69 -5.74
CA SER A 18 3.88 7.34 -5.65
C SER A 18 4.02 6.92 -4.18
N PRO A 19 3.77 5.65 -3.84
CA PRO A 19 4.01 5.10 -2.54
C PRO A 19 5.43 5.33 -2.11
N THR A 20 5.57 5.52 -0.81
CA THR A 20 6.88 5.37 -0.19
C THR A 20 7.28 3.90 -0.18
N SER A 21 8.57 3.63 -0.10
CA SER A 21 9.05 2.27 0.18
C SER A 21 8.43 1.74 1.48
N PRO A 22 7.99 0.48 1.51
CA PRO A 22 7.50 -0.18 2.72
C PRO A 22 8.55 -0.22 3.83
N VAL A 23 8.13 0.10 5.04
CA VAL A 23 8.94 0.02 6.25
C VAL A 23 8.34 -1.04 7.17
N GLN A 24 9.19 -1.86 7.79
CA GLN A 24 8.77 -2.84 8.77
C GLN A 24 8.25 -2.13 10.03
N GLU A 25 6.94 -2.24 10.28
CA GLU A 25 6.31 -1.71 11.49
C GLU A 25 6.37 -2.73 12.63
N TYR A 26 6.14 -4.01 12.33
CA TYR A 26 6.22 -5.10 13.29
C TYR A 26 6.79 -6.35 12.63
N ALA A 27 7.56 -7.15 13.38
CA ALA A 27 7.94 -8.48 12.94
C ALA A 27 8.15 -9.45 14.11
N SER A 28 7.77 -10.70 13.86
CA SER A 28 8.06 -11.87 14.68
C SER A 28 8.27 -13.09 13.79
N GLU A 29 8.59 -14.23 14.37
CA GLU A 29 8.67 -15.51 13.65
C GLU A 29 7.36 -15.92 12.96
N ASN A 30 6.22 -15.39 13.42
CA ASN A 30 4.88 -15.80 13.01
C ASN A 30 4.12 -14.71 12.25
N SER A 31 4.66 -13.50 12.13
CA SER A 31 3.96 -12.41 11.45
C SER A 31 4.87 -11.23 11.15
N ILE A 32 4.48 -10.45 10.15
CA ILE A 32 5.12 -9.18 9.77
C ILE A 32 4.04 -8.17 9.38
N SER A 33 4.22 -6.90 9.77
CA SER A 33 3.45 -5.78 9.23
C SER A 33 4.37 -4.75 8.60
N LEU A 34 3.90 -4.19 7.48
CA LEU A 34 4.62 -3.24 6.66
C LEU A 34 3.77 -1.98 6.51
N ARG A 35 4.40 -0.82 6.69
CA ARG A 35 3.78 0.50 6.59
C ARG A 35 4.36 1.27 5.42
N TYR A 36 3.50 1.91 4.62
CA TYR A 36 3.89 2.86 3.58
C TYR A 36 2.75 3.82 3.25
N SER A 37 3.08 4.97 2.66
CA SER A 37 2.09 5.84 2.02
C SER A 37 1.58 5.19 0.75
N ALA A 38 0.28 5.20 0.51
CA ALA A 38 -0.34 4.61 -0.69
C ALA A 38 -0.49 5.62 -1.84
N TYR A 39 -0.86 5.10 -3.02
CA TYR A 39 -1.17 5.91 -4.21
C TYR A 39 -2.50 6.67 -4.07
N ASP A 40 -3.45 6.12 -3.32
CA ASP A 40 -4.84 6.58 -3.26
C ASP A 40 -5.47 6.18 -1.90
N SER A 41 -6.72 6.55 -1.70
CA SER A 41 -7.62 6.18 -0.62
C SER A 41 -7.93 4.68 -0.52
N VAL A 42 -7.61 3.88 -1.55
CA VAL A 42 -7.87 2.43 -1.55
C VAL A 42 -6.58 1.66 -1.25
N PRO A 43 -6.58 0.82 -0.19
CA PRO A 43 -5.42 0.02 0.14
C PRO A 43 -4.96 -0.91 -0.96
N THR A 44 -3.73 -0.68 -1.39
CA THR A 44 -3.12 -1.39 -2.51
C THR A 44 -1.86 -2.08 -2.01
N LEU A 45 -1.92 -3.41 -1.96
CA LEU A 45 -0.74 -4.21 -1.63
C LEU A 45 0.31 -4.05 -2.74
N THR A 46 1.47 -3.47 -2.41
CA THR A 46 2.56 -3.31 -3.36
C THR A 46 3.35 -4.61 -3.54
N GLY A 47 4.00 -4.75 -4.71
CA GLY A 47 4.91 -5.87 -4.97
C GLY A 47 6.08 -5.90 -3.98
N GLU A 48 6.67 -4.75 -3.71
CA GLU A 48 7.77 -4.60 -2.75
C GLU A 48 7.38 -5.06 -1.34
N ALA A 49 6.18 -4.69 -0.86
CA ALA A 49 5.70 -5.13 0.45
C ALA A 49 5.50 -6.65 0.49
N ARG A 50 4.97 -7.24 -0.58
CA ARG A 50 4.80 -8.69 -0.67
C ARG A 50 6.16 -9.41 -0.65
N ASP A 51 7.13 -8.91 -1.39
CA ASP A 51 8.46 -9.52 -1.49
C ASP A 51 9.20 -9.44 -0.15
N MET A 52 9.13 -8.29 0.55
CA MET A 52 9.66 -8.14 1.91
C MET A 52 9.03 -9.12 2.91
N ALA A 53 7.71 -9.34 2.83
CA ALA A 53 7.02 -10.30 3.70
C ALA A 53 7.45 -11.75 3.40
N ILE A 54 7.59 -12.10 2.11
CA ILE A 54 8.09 -13.41 1.67
C ILE A 54 9.50 -13.64 2.21
N GLU A 55 10.41 -12.68 2.03
CA GLU A 55 11.78 -12.79 2.51
C GLU A 55 11.81 -12.99 4.02
N HIS A 56 11.05 -12.19 4.77
CA HIS A 56 10.96 -12.29 6.22
C HIS A 56 10.50 -13.68 6.68
N CYS A 57 9.37 -14.19 6.16
CA CYS A 57 8.84 -15.49 6.56
C CYS A 57 9.73 -16.66 6.11
N ALA A 58 10.41 -16.52 4.96
CA ALA A 58 11.32 -17.54 4.43
C ALA A 58 12.52 -17.79 5.36
N ARG A 59 12.98 -16.79 6.12
CA ARG A 59 14.03 -16.97 7.15
C ARG A 59 13.67 -17.99 8.23
N TYR A 60 12.37 -18.26 8.40
CA TYR A 60 11.84 -19.22 9.36
C TYR A 60 11.27 -20.47 8.69
N GLY A 61 11.49 -20.66 7.39
CA GLY A 61 10.95 -21.79 6.63
C GLY A 61 9.42 -21.75 6.46
N LYS A 62 8.82 -20.56 6.48
CA LYS A 62 7.37 -20.34 6.42
C LYS A 62 6.96 -19.56 5.17
N PHE A 63 5.70 -19.71 4.79
CA PHE A 63 5.06 -18.91 3.74
C PHE A 63 4.48 -17.62 4.33
N ALA A 64 4.57 -16.53 3.59
CA ALA A 64 3.85 -15.30 3.89
C ALA A 64 2.42 -15.40 3.35
N ASN A 65 1.43 -15.35 4.24
CA ASN A 65 0.01 -15.38 3.91
C ASN A 65 -0.62 -14.04 4.23
N TYR A 66 -1.14 -13.35 3.21
CA TYR A 66 -1.65 -12.00 3.37
C TYR A 66 -2.96 -11.97 4.18
N GLN A 67 -3.02 -11.07 5.16
CA GLN A 67 -4.15 -10.92 6.10
C GLN A 67 -4.97 -9.65 5.85
N GLY A 68 -4.61 -8.87 4.83
CA GLY A 68 -5.22 -7.57 4.57
C GLY A 68 -4.43 -6.41 5.15
N GLY A 69 -5.02 -5.24 5.04
CA GLY A 69 -4.42 -3.96 5.36
C GLY A 69 -5.46 -2.88 5.55
N ASN A 70 -5.04 -1.82 6.23
CA ASN A 70 -5.89 -0.72 6.65
C ASN A 70 -5.12 0.60 6.62
N ALA A 71 -5.85 1.70 6.47
CA ALA A 71 -5.31 3.02 6.75
C ALA A 71 -4.73 3.06 8.17
N ALA A 72 -3.54 3.61 8.34
CA ALA A 72 -2.88 3.71 9.62
C ALA A 72 -3.64 4.63 10.58
N ASN A 73 -4.29 5.66 10.04
CA ASN A 73 -5.26 6.52 10.72
C ASN A 73 -6.17 7.21 9.70
N ALA A 74 -7.18 7.95 10.17
CA ALA A 74 -8.18 8.61 9.30
C ALA A 74 -7.69 9.89 8.60
N LEU A 75 -6.46 10.35 8.91
CA LEU A 75 -5.92 11.64 8.46
C LEU A 75 -4.72 11.49 7.51
N THR A 76 -4.23 10.27 7.28
CA THR A 76 -3.07 10.01 6.43
C THR A 76 -3.40 9.01 5.32
N ALA A 77 -2.65 9.10 4.22
CA ALA A 77 -2.62 8.08 3.17
C ALA A 77 -1.68 6.90 3.52
N GLU A 78 -1.27 6.78 4.80
CA GLU A 78 -0.44 5.66 5.22
C GLU A 78 -1.30 4.43 5.41
N GLU A 79 -0.76 3.29 5.02
CA GLU A 79 -1.41 1.99 5.13
C GLU A 79 -0.50 1.01 5.83
N ILE A 80 -1.12 0.10 6.57
CA ILE A 80 -0.46 -1.00 7.24
C ILE A 80 -0.97 -2.29 6.63
N HIS A 81 -0.07 -3.07 6.06
CA HIS A 81 -0.33 -4.39 5.47
C HIS A 81 0.22 -5.47 6.40
N ARG A 82 -0.56 -6.52 6.66
CA ARG A 82 -0.19 -7.61 7.58
C ARG A 82 -0.10 -8.94 6.87
N PHE A 83 0.88 -9.74 7.29
CA PHE A 83 1.09 -11.10 6.84
C PHE A 83 1.27 -12.02 8.05
N SER A 84 0.67 -13.20 7.97
CA SER A 84 0.99 -14.32 8.86
C SER A 84 2.09 -15.14 8.21
N CYS A 85 3.09 -15.54 9.00
CA CYS A 85 4.08 -16.52 8.57
C CYS A 85 3.62 -17.91 9.02
N GLU A 86 3.24 -18.76 8.07
CA GLU A 86 2.64 -20.07 8.35
C GLU A 86 3.34 -21.20 7.58
N SER A 87 3.23 -22.43 8.06
CA SER A 87 3.84 -23.60 7.42
C SER A 87 3.18 -24.00 6.10
N ARG A 88 2.02 -23.44 5.78
CA ARG A 88 1.27 -23.72 4.56
C ARG A 88 0.92 -22.42 3.85
N LYS A 89 1.11 -22.37 2.53
CA LYS A 89 0.61 -21.27 1.69
C LYS A 89 -0.92 -21.32 1.59
N THR A 90 -1.58 -20.21 1.90
CA THR A 90 -3.02 -20.03 1.66
C THR A 90 -3.26 -19.35 0.31
N ASP A 91 -4.49 -19.45 -0.19
CA ASP A 91 -4.95 -18.63 -1.31
C ASP A 91 -5.48 -17.30 -0.76
N ASP A 92 -4.63 -16.27 -0.82
CA ASP A 92 -4.93 -14.92 -0.37
C ASP A 92 -5.55 -14.04 -1.47
N SER A 93 -5.85 -14.60 -2.65
CA SER A 93 -6.43 -13.89 -3.78
C SER A 93 -7.76 -13.20 -3.42
N ALA A 94 -8.59 -13.84 -2.59
CA ALA A 94 -9.86 -13.28 -2.13
C ALA A 94 -9.66 -12.07 -1.20
N VAL A 95 -8.62 -12.09 -0.36
CA VAL A 95 -8.29 -10.98 0.55
C VAL A 95 -7.78 -9.79 -0.24
N ILE A 96 -6.90 -10.04 -1.21
CA ILE A 96 -6.37 -9.03 -2.13
C ILE A 96 -7.52 -8.42 -2.95
N ALA A 97 -8.38 -9.25 -3.53
CA ALA A 97 -9.53 -8.78 -4.31
C ALA A 97 -10.50 -7.95 -3.47
N GLY A 98 -10.78 -8.35 -2.23
CA GLY A 98 -11.66 -7.63 -1.31
C GLY A 98 -11.14 -6.26 -0.90
N GLN A 99 -9.82 -6.09 -0.81
CA GLN A 99 -9.23 -4.78 -0.53
C GLN A 99 -9.41 -3.78 -1.67
N SER A 100 -9.27 -4.24 -2.90
CA SER A 100 -9.50 -3.42 -4.10
C SER A 100 -10.97 -3.02 -4.30
N GLN A 101 -11.90 -3.58 -3.50
CA GLN A 101 -13.35 -3.43 -3.70
C GLN A 101 -14.09 -2.66 -2.59
N ARG A 102 -13.44 -2.14 -1.54
CA ARG A 102 -14.16 -1.58 -0.38
C ARG A 102 -15.01 -0.35 -0.75
N PRO A 103 -16.35 -0.38 -0.63
CA PRO A 103 -17.28 0.71 -0.96
C PRO A 103 -17.39 1.77 0.15
N GLY A 104 -16.28 2.09 0.82
CA GLY A 104 -16.28 2.85 2.09
C GLY A 104 -16.18 4.37 1.99
N TYR A 105 -16.17 4.95 0.78
CA TYR A 105 -16.12 6.40 0.60
C TYR A 105 -17.50 6.90 0.18
N ILE A 106 -18.31 7.30 1.16
CA ILE A 106 -19.32 8.33 0.91
C ILE A 106 -18.53 9.59 0.57
N LEU A 107 -18.47 9.92 -0.71
CA LEU A 107 -18.20 11.27 -1.15
C LEU A 107 -19.35 12.11 -0.61
N ILE A 108 -19.08 12.91 0.42
CA ILE A 108 -19.98 13.99 0.78
C ILE A 108 -19.81 15.02 -0.34
N GLU A 109 -20.77 15.03 -1.27
CA GLU A 109 -20.95 16.09 -2.27
C GLU A 109 -21.28 17.44 -1.60
#